data_AF-A0A7W3MXS3-F1
#
_entry.id   AF-A0A7W3MXS3-F1
#
_cell.length_a   1.000
_cell.length_b   1.000
_cell.length_c   1.000
_cell.angle_alpha   90.00
_cell.angle_beta   90.00
_cell.angle_gamma   90.00
#
_symmetry.space_group_name_H-M   'P 1'
#
loop_
_entity.id
_entity.type
_entity.pdbx_description
1 polymer ?
#
loop_
_entity_poly.entity_id
_entity_poly.type
_entity_poly.pdbx_seq_one_letter_code
_entity_poly.pdbx_strand_id
1 'polypeptide(L)'
;MAEEQETGGWASPDPSMRDGAAPRSGDPAPPAGPGPAQPAGPAAPVEPEVPLGPAPILPPAQDVVPQQPQPWPGAYGTAPGHGWNGHQGPPPHPVPYGPPPVKEPWIVETPPGVPYQRMARNRVQRWWRPVAGTFAIVLAGVLALVPIFIGWVLVDIAVSGRDPDALTDPDGPLFGSVNAELGFTLVSVAIFLPFVLLAAPIFQRRRPGTLSSVTGRLRWRWLLLCLGLSVLISIVSFFFSWGASLLVDDTAVAAEEGSWVGWSAFWVPLVLVVLLVPVQATAEEYFFRGWLLQSIGSCTLEGRTGRVARRLGAAFRTPWLAICISGVGFMSLHGYVGWAAGAIFAFAVITGWLTVRTGGLEAAIAIHVMNNVVAFLLPAALGQLSLEQGAIPFPYVVADVLPMVLYAVIAVALARRLRLQTVTGSTPVAQTPVTRE
;
A
#
# COMPACT_ATOMS: atom_id res chain seq x y z
N MET A 1 -69.00 29.40 -22.57
CA MET A 1 -68.07 30.34 -23.21
C MET A 1 -66.81 29.54 -23.46
N ALA A 2 -66.71 29.02 -24.67
CA ALA A 2 -65.63 28.21 -25.19
C ALA A 2 -64.95 29.01 -26.31
N GLU A 3 -63.65 28.77 -26.52
CA GLU A 3 -62.84 28.98 -27.74
C GLU A 3 -61.36 29.08 -27.28
N GLU A 4 -60.34 28.58 -27.97
CA GLU A 4 -60.18 27.54 -28.99
C GLU A 4 -58.67 27.28 -29.11
N GLN A 5 -58.29 26.10 -29.58
CA GLN A 5 -56.92 25.68 -29.89
C GLN A 5 -56.31 26.46 -31.05
N GLU A 6 -54.98 26.61 -31.10
CA GLU A 6 -54.25 26.46 -32.38
C GLU A 6 -52.79 26.03 -32.20
N THR A 7 -52.35 25.24 -33.18
CA THR A 7 -51.12 24.44 -33.26
C THR A 7 -50.29 24.83 -34.47
N GLY A 8 -48.98 24.55 -34.45
CA GLY A 8 -48.10 24.47 -35.65
C GLY A 8 -47.20 25.71 -35.81
N GLY A 9 -46.00 25.63 -36.38
CA GLY A 9 -45.29 24.59 -37.08
C GLY A 9 -43.96 25.20 -37.59
N TRP A 10 -42.93 24.37 -37.67
CA TRP A 10 -41.60 24.72 -38.19
C TRP A 10 -41.64 25.08 -39.68
N ALA A 11 -40.88 26.10 -40.08
CA ALA A 11 -40.63 26.46 -41.49
C ALA A 11 -39.13 26.62 -41.77
N SER A 12 -38.68 26.02 -42.88
CA SER A 12 -37.30 25.98 -43.40
C SER A 12 -36.82 27.32 -43.98
N PRO A 13 -35.50 27.56 -44.05
CA PRO A 13 -34.94 28.66 -44.86
C PRO A 13 -34.95 28.37 -46.37
N ASP A 14 -35.29 29.42 -47.11
CA ASP A 14 -35.47 29.53 -48.57
C ASP A 14 -34.20 29.23 -49.41
N PRO A 15 -34.37 28.61 -50.59
CA PRO A 15 -33.30 28.29 -51.55
C PRO A 15 -33.14 29.37 -52.64
N SER A 16 -32.26 30.37 -52.45
CA SER A 16 -31.99 31.33 -53.54
C SER A 16 -30.63 32.07 -53.49
N MET A 17 -29.56 31.42 -53.03
CA MET A 17 -28.19 31.85 -53.37
C MET A 17 -27.50 30.86 -54.32
N ARG A 18 -27.76 31.09 -55.60
CA ARG A 18 -27.01 30.69 -56.80
C ARG A 18 -26.42 32.01 -57.34
N ASP A 19 -25.21 32.16 -57.90
CA ASP A 19 -24.34 31.29 -58.67
C ASP A 19 -22.91 31.85 -58.65
N GLY A 20 -21.91 31.00 -58.94
CA GLY A 20 -20.52 31.44 -59.11
C GLY A 20 -19.51 30.36 -59.52
N ALA A 21 -19.85 29.55 -60.53
CA ALA A 21 -18.97 28.89 -61.50
C ALA A 21 -17.68 28.12 -61.05
N ALA A 22 -17.83 26.81 -60.80
CA ALA A 22 -17.34 25.66 -61.62
C ALA A 22 -15.82 25.48 -62.01
N PRO A 23 -15.38 24.28 -62.48
CA PRO A 23 -14.36 23.47 -61.79
C PRO A 23 -13.21 22.92 -62.68
N ARG A 24 -12.11 22.41 -62.10
CA ARG A 24 -11.18 21.45 -62.76
C ARG A 24 -10.50 20.56 -61.69
N SER A 25 -10.83 19.26 -61.66
CA SER A 25 -9.96 18.09 -62.00
C SER A 25 -8.64 18.01 -61.22
N GLY A 26 -8.18 16.92 -60.62
CA GLY A 26 -8.53 15.50 -60.64
C GLY A 26 -7.32 14.75 -60.06
N ASP A 27 -7.58 13.72 -59.26
CA ASP A 27 -6.70 12.61 -58.85
C ASP A 27 -5.38 12.91 -58.07
N PRO A 28 -4.69 11.89 -57.53
CA PRO A 28 -5.05 11.17 -56.31
C PRO A 28 -3.89 11.19 -55.28
N ALA A 29 -4.17 10.69 -54.08
CA ALA A 29 -3.18 10.53 -53.01
C ALA A 29 -1.90 9.80 -53.47
N PRO A 30 -0.69 10.26 -53.09
CA PRO A 30 0.55 9.57 -53.42
C PRO A 30 0.70 8.29 -52.57
N PRO A 31 1.26 7.21 -53.13
CA PRO A 31 1.50 5.97 -52.42
C PRO A 31 2.57 6.15 -51.33
N ALA A 32 2.40 5.39 -50.23
CA ALA A 32 3.38 5.27 -49.18
C ALA A 32 4.73 4.84 -49.75
N GLY A 33 5.72 5.74 -49.69
CA GLY A 33 7.09 5.45 -50.04
C GLY A 33 7.73 4.44 -49.07
N PRO A 34 8.66 3.59 -49.54
CA PRO A 34 9.37 2.66 -48.68
C PRO A 34 10.24 3.44 -47.68
N GLY A 35 10.20 2.99 -46.42
CA GLY A 35 10.87 3.65 -45.31
C GLY A 35 12.39 3.82 -45.50
N PRO A 36 13.02 4.73 -44.75
CA PRO A 36 14.46 4.96 -44.83
C PRO A 36 15.23 3.69 -44.45
N ALA A 37 16.12 3.27 -45.35
CA ALA A 37 17.05 2.17 -45.17
C ALA A 37 17.94 2.41 -43.93
N GLN A 38 18.01 1.41 -43.06
CA GLN A 38 18.99 1.38 -41.97
C GLN A 38 20.41 1.29 -42.55
N PRO A 39 21.38 2.07 -42.04
CA PRO A 39 22.78 1.85 -42.40
C PRO A 39 23.23 0.49 -41.88
N ALA A 40 23.86 -0.30 -42.76
CA ALA A 40 24.46 -1.58 -42.42
C ALA A 40 25.53 -1.36 -41.32
N GLY A 41 25.30 -1.96 -40.15
CA GLY A 41 26.33 -2.04 -39.11
C GLY A 41 27.51 -2.91 -39.59
N PRO A 42 28.72 -2.71 -39.04
CA PRO A 42 29.88 -3.50 -39.41
C PRO A 42 29.63 -4.99 -39.12
N ALA A 43 30.01 -5.83 -40.09
CA ALA A 43 29.89 -7.28 -40.01
C ALA A 43 30.62 -7.84 -38.78
N ALA A 44 29.93 -8.71 -38.03
CA ALA A 44 30.57 -9.53 -37.01
C ALA A 44 31.56 -10.50 -37.69
N PRO A 45 32.71 -10.82 -37.08
CA PRO A 45 33.62 -11.82 -37.62
C PRO A 45 32.92 -13.18 -37.63
N VAL A 46 32.98 -13.85 -38.78
CA VAL A 46 32.60 -15.25 -38.95
C VAL A 46 33.56 -16.11 -38.13
N GLU A 47 33.06 -16.77 -37.09
CA GLU A 47 33.80 -17.85 -36.43
C GLU A 47 33.92 -19.05 -37.40
N PRO A 48 35.09 -19.70 -37.51
CA PRO A 48 35.22 -20.88 -38.37
C PRO A 48 34.41 -22.05 -37.80
N GLU A 49 33.56 -22.65 -38.65
CA GLU A 49 32.90 -23.93 -38.40
C GLU A 49 33.95 -25.00 -38.04
N VAL A 50 33.88 -25.50 -36.81
CA VAL A 50 34.64 -26.67 -36.37
C VAL A 50 33.88 -27.92 -36.83
N PRO A 51 34.50 -28.86 -37.57
CA PRO A 51 33.84 -30.09 -37.97
C PRO A 51 33.49 -30.94 -36.74
N LEU A 52 32.22 -31.34 -36.62
CA LEU A 52 31.76 -32.33 -35.64
C LEU A 52 32.42 -33.70 -35.94
N GLY A 53 33.49 -34.01 -35.22
CA GLY A 53 34.06 -35.36 -35.14
C GLY A 53 33.17 -36.32 -34.33
N PRO A 54 33.30 -37.65 -34.54
CA PRO A 54 32.49 -38.63 -33.83
C PRO A 54 32.77 -38.63 -32.32
N ALA A 55 31.69 -38.81 -31.55
CA ALA A 55 31.66 -38.74 -30.10
C ALA A 55 32.61 -39.76 -29.41
N PRO A 56 33.24 -39.41 -28.27
CA PRO A 56 33.95 -40.38 -27.44
C PRO A 56 32.98 -41.40 -26.84
N ILE A 57 33.31 -42.68 -26.96
CA ILE A 57 32.64 -43.79 -26.27
C ILE A 57 32.94 -43.66 -24.77
N LEU A 58 31.94 -43.32 -23.97
CA LEU A 58 31.98 -43.42 -22.51
C LEU A 58 31.84 -44.90 -22.09
N PRO A 59 32.58 -45.38 -21.09
CA PRO A 59 32.36 -46.72 -20.52
C PRO A 59 30.97 -46.79 -19.85
N PRO A 60 30.33 -47.98 -19.79
CA PRO A 60 28.99 -48.11 -19.25
C PRO A 60 28.93 -47.73 -17.77
N ALA A 61 27.87 -46.99 -17.43
CA ALA A 61 27.55 -46.51 -16.10
C ALA A 61 27.43 -47.69 -15.11
N GLN A 62 28.12 -47.58 -13.98
CA GLN A 62 27.84 -48.38 -12.79
C GLN A 62 26.54 -47.87 -12.16
N ASP A 63 25.64 -48.79 -11.84
CA ASP A 63 24.34 -48.52 -11.24
C ASP A 63 24.47 -47.67 -9.97
N VAL A 64 24.03 -46.41 -10.04
CA VAL A 64 23.81 -45.58 -8.86
C VAL A 64 22.47 -45.98 -8.26
N VAL A 65 22.53 -46.80 -7.21
CA VAL A 65 21.39 -47.08 -6.33
C VAL A 65 20.89 -45.76 -5.70
N PRO A 66 19.58 -45.45 -5.73
CA PRO A 66 19.07 -44.25 -5.09
C PRO A 66 19.18 -44.36 -3.56
N GLN A 67 19.96 -43.48 -2.94
CA GLN A 67 19.99 -43.32 -1.49
C GLN A 67 18.63 -42.80 -0.99
N GLN A 68 17.91 -43.64 -0.24
CA GLN A 68 16.80 -43.20 0.61
C GLN A 68 17.32 -42.31 1.75
N PRO A 69 16.54 -41.31 2.20
CA PRO A 69 16.92 -40.48 3.34
C PRO A 69 16.92 -41.30 4.64
N GLN A 70 18.04 -41.25 5.35
CA GLN A 70 18.27 -41.88 6.65
C GLN A 70 17.21 -41.47 7.69
N PRO A 71 16.62 -42.41 8.45
CA PRO A 71 15.84 -42.08 9.64
C PRO A 71 16.76 -41.73 10.81
N TRP A 72 16.32 -40.75 11.59
CA TRP A 72 16.92 -40.27 12.84
C TRP A 72 17.26 -41.40 13.82
N PRO A 73 18.46 -41.48 14.42
CA PRO A 73 18.71 -42.46 15.47
C PRO A 73 18.30 -41.87 16.83
N GLY A 74 17.12 -42.25 17.30
CA GLY A 74 16.77 -42.21 18.72
C GLY A 74 17.21 -43.51 19.37
N ALA A 75 18.31 -43.47 20.13
CA ALA A 75 18.79 -44.59 20.92
C ALA A 75 18.06 -44.64 22.27
N TYR A 76 17.36 -45.74 22.53
CA TYR A 76 17.16 -46.27 23.89
C TYR A 76 17.71 -47.69 23.90
N GLY A 77 18.44 -48.00 24.97
CA GLY A 77 19.48 -49.01 25.01
C GLY A 77 19.02 -50.46 25.03
N THR A 78 20.01 -51.34 24.90
CA THR A 78 20.19 -52.58 25.67
C THR A 78 21.53 -53.20 25.26
N ALA A 79 22.45 -53.35 26.22
CA ALA A 79 23.42 -54.45 26.25
C ALA A 79 22.68 -55.73 26.74
N PRO A 80 23.18 -56.99 26.64
CA PRO A 80 24.59 -57.39 26.58
C PRO A 80 24.92 -58.62 25.70
N GLY A 81 26.21 -58.93 25.52
CA GLY A 81 26.66 -60.21 24.97
C GLY A 81 28.18 -60.31 24.83
N HIS A 82 28.81 -61.15 25.66
CA HIS A 82 30.24 -61.37 25.75
C HIS A 82 30.88 -61.98 24.49
N GLY A 83 32.09 -61.50 24.17
CA GLY A 83 33.04 -62.15 23.26
C GLY A 83 34.45 -61.67 23.60
N TRP A 84 35.11 -62.38 24.52
CA TRP A 84 36.48 -62.12 24.94
C TRP A 84 37.43 -62.57 23.83
N ASN A 85 37.86 -61.65 22.98
CA ASN A 85 39.01 -61.85 22.09
C ASN A 85 39.94 -60.65 22.22
N GLY A 86 41.10 -60.90 22.83
CA GLY A 86 42.10 -59.92 23.23
C GLY A 86 42.88 -59.31 22.07
N HIS A 87 42.25 -58.38 21.35
CA HIS A 87 42.98 -57.36 20.59
C HIS A 87 42.65 -56.01 21.20
N GLN A 88 43.56 -55.49 22.03
CA GLN A 88 43.53 -54.09 22.48
C GLN A 88 43.81 -53.19 21.27
N GLY A 89 42.77 -52.92 20.49
CA GLY A 89 42.78 -51.78 19.57
C GLY A 89 42.87 -50.48 20.38
N PRO A 90 43.54 -49.43 19.86
CA PRO A 90 43.58 -48.14 20.52
C PRO A 90 42.15 -47.65 20.80
N PRO A 91 41.91 -46.96 21.94
CA PRO A 91 40.58 -46.50 22.30
C PRO A 91 39.99 -45.67 21.15
N PRO A 92 38.70 -45.84 20.81
CA PRO A 92 38.08 -45.04 19.77
C PRO A 92 38.25 -43.57 20.13
N HIS A 93 38.94 -42.83 19.26
CA HIS A 93 39.11 -41.40 19.42
C HIS A 93 37.73 -40.76 19.65
N PRO A 94 37.56 -39.91 20.68
CA PRO A 94 36.30 -39.23 20.89
C PRO A 94 35.98 -38.43 19.63
N VAL A 95 34.85 -38.77 18.99
CA VAL A 95 34.32 -38.04 17.85
C VAL A 95 34.20 -36.58 18.33
N PRO A 96 34.94 -35.63 17.74
CA PRO A 96 34.85 -34.24 18.17
C PRO A 96 33.38 -33.84 18.07
N TYR A 97 32.80 -33.37 19.18
CA TYR A 97 31.47 -32.77 19.17
C TYR A 97 31.44 -31.80 17.99
N GLY A 98 30.55 -32.04 17.02
CA GLY A 98 30.45 -31.21 15.82
C GLY A 98 30.37 -29.73 16.22
N PRO A 99 30.85 -28.81 15.38
CA PRO A 99 30.87 -27.39 15.71
C PRO A 99 29.47 -26.98 16.21
N PRO A 100 29.38 -26.23 17.33
CA PRO A 100 28.10 -25.86 17.90
C PRO A 100 27.25 -25.19 16.81
N PRO A 101 25.95 -25.51 16.73
CA PRO A 101 25.09 -24.96 15.69
C PRO A 101 25.16 -23.43 15.73
N VAL A 102 25.55 -22.82 14.60
CA VAL A 102 25.67 -21.37 14.49
C VAL A 102 24.30 -20.77 14.78
N LYS A 103 24.20 -19.92 15.82
CA LYS A 103 22.97 -19.21 16.15
C LYS A 103 22.60 -18.31 14.98
N GLU A 104 21.57 -18.69 14.24
CA GLU A 104 21.05 -17.84 13.17
C GLU A 104 20.45 -16.54 13.76
N PRO A 105 20.64 -15.39 13.11
CA PRO A 105 20.06 -14.13 13.57
C PRO A 105 18.52 -14.22 13.60
N TRP A 106 17.92 -13.57 14.59
CA TRP A 106 16.46 -13.50 14.69
C TRP A 106 15.86 -12.82 13.46
N ILE A 107 16.44 -11.72 13.00
CA ILE A 107 16.00 -11.04 11.79
C ILE A 107 16.48 -11.79 10.54
N VAL A 108 15.56 -11.99 9.62
CA VAL A 108 15.78 -12.61 8.31
C VAL A 108 15.60 -11.54 7.25
N GLU A 109 16.66 -11.30 6.47
CA GLU A 109 16.62 -10.34 5.38
C GLU A 109 15.68 -10.79 4.25
N THR A 110 15.00 -9.83 3.64
CA THR A 110 14.17 -10.07 2.47
C THR A 110 15.08 -10.35 1.26
N PRO A 111 14.80 -11.37 0.43
CA PRO A 111 15.58 -11.65 -0.77
C PRO A 111 15.67 -10.44 -1.72
N PRO A 112 16.70 -10.35 -2.57
CA PRO A 112 16.82 -9.28 -3.56
C PRO A 112 15.77 -9.42 -4.69
N GLY A 113 15.44 -8.30 -5.34
CA GLY A 113 14.48 -8.26 -6.46
C GLY A 113 13.01 -8.41 -6.04
N VAL A 114 12.72 -8.34 -4.73
CA VAL A 114 11.36 -8.49 -4.20
C VAL A 114 10.64 -7.14 -4.25
N PRO A 115 9.43 -7.07 -4.86
CA PRO A 115 8.64 -5.85 -4.87
C PRO A 115 7.97 -5.62 -3.51
N TYR A 116 7.58 -4.37 -3.25
CA TYR A 116 7.10 -3.92 -1.94
C TYR A 116 6.02 -4.80 -1.29
N GLN A 117 4.98 -5.18 -2.03
CA GLN A 117 3.87 -6.02 -1.52
C GLN A 117 4.29 -7.42 -1.09
N ARG A 118 5.49 -7.87 -1.44
CA ARG A 118 6.02 -9.19 -1.08
C ARG A 118 7.13 -9.11 -0.03
N MET A 119 7.37 -7.94 0.58
CA MET A 119 8.47 -7.74 1.55
C MET A 119 8.38 -8.66 2.78
N ALA A 120 7.19 -9.13 3.15
CA ALA A 120 7.00 -10.08 4.25
C ALA A 120 7.32 -11.54 3.85
N ARG A 121 7.62 -11.81 2.57
CA ARG A 121 8.00 -13.13 2.07
C ARG A 121 9.49 -13.38 2.28
N ASN A 122 9.80 -14.00 3.41
CA ASN A 122 11.15 -14.47 3.77
C ASN A 122 11.13 -15.99 4.06
N ARG A 123 12.30 -16.60 4.34
CA ARG A 123 12.42 -18.06 4.55
C ARG A 123 11.60 -18.59 5.74
N VAL A 124 11.27 -17.71 6.69
CA VAL A 124 10.54 -18.04 7.92
C VAL A 124 9.03 -17.73 7.81
N GLN A 125 8.58 -17.21 6.68
CA GLN A 125 7.18 -16.92 6.42
C GLN A 125 6.33 -18.18 6.60
N ARG A 126 5.23 -18.04 7.34
CA ARG A 126 4.21 -19.07 7.57
C ARG A 126 2.85 -18.38 7.58
N TRP A 127 1.80 -19.08 7.18
CA TRP A 127 0.44 -18.51 7.06
C TRP A 127 -0.10 -17.92 8.38
N TRP A 128 0.28 -18.47 9.53
CA TRP A 128 -0.20 -18.01 10.84
C TRP A 128 0.48 -16.73 11.33
N ARG A 129 1.72 -16.45 10.88
CA ARG A 129 2.51 -15.29 11.36
C ARG A 129 1.83 -13.95 11.06
N PRO A 130 1.32 -13.71 9.83
CA PRO A 130 0.53 -12.52 9.55
C PRO A 130 -0.75 -12.43 10.38
N VAL A 131 -1.49 -13.54 10.53
CA VAL A 131 -2.75 -13.58 11.28
C VAL A 131 -2.51 -13.26 12.75
N ALA A 132 -1.53 -13.92 13.37
CA ALA A 132 -1.16 -13.69 14.76
C ALA A 132 -0.64 -12.26 14.99
N GLY A 133 0.15 -11.72 14.04
CA GLY A 133 0.62 -10.34 14.14
C GLY A 133 -0.50 -9.31 13.98
N THR A 134 -1.44 -9.50 13.04
CA THR A 134 -2.63 -8.64 12.91
C THR A 134 -3.47 -8.68 14.17
N PHE A 135 -3.73 -9.88 14.71
CA PHE A 135 -4.48 -10.03 15.96
C PHE A 135 -3.76 -9.34 17.12
N ALA A 136 -2.44 -9.49 17.25
CA ALA A 136 -1.66 -8.84 18.29
C ALA A 136 -1.66 -7.31 18.16
N ILE A 137 -1.58 -6.75 16.94
CA ILE A 137 -1.68 -5.30 16.70
C ILE A 137 -3.05 -4.80 17.18
N VAL A 138 -4.13 -5.45 16.73
CA VAL A 138 -5.49 -5.03 17.06
C VAL A 138 -5.73 -5.14 18.56
N LEU A 139 -5.39 -6.27 19.18
CA LEU A 139 -5.56 -6.48 20.61
C LEU A 139 -4.74 -5.48 21.43
N ALA A 140 -3.46 -5.29 21.11
CA ALA A 140 -2.62 -4.34 21.84
C ALA A 140 -3.10 -2.88 21.68
N GLY A 141 -3.52 -2.51 20.46
CA GLY A 141 -4.12 -1.20 20.19
C GLY A 141 -5.39 -0.97 21.00
N VAL A 142 -6.35 -1.89 20.94
CA VAL A 142 -7.61 -1.82 21.71
C VAL A 142 -7.36 -1.77 23.22
N LEU A 143 -6.44 -2.59 23.74
CA LEU A 143 -6.07 -2.54 25.16
C LEU A 143 -5.41 -1.21 25.54
N ALA A 144 -4.62 -0.61 24.65
CA ALA A 144 -4.01 0.70 24.87
C ALA A 144 -5.03 1.85 24.81
N LEU A 145 -6.16 1.68 24.11
CA LEU A 145 -7.23 2.68 24.07
C LEU A 145 -7.89 2.87 25.44
N VAL A 146 -7.96 1.85 26.31
CA VAL A 146 -8.59 1.97 27.63
C VAL A 146 -7.90 3.03 28.51
N PRO A 147 -6.60 2.95 28.81
CA PRO A 147 -5.94 3.99 29.60
C PRO A 147 -5.87 5.34 28.88
N ILE A 148 -5.81 5.36 27.54
CA ILE A 148 -5.87 6.61 26.76
C ILE A 148 -7.22 7.29 26.93
N PHE A 149 -8.31 6.55 26.80
CA PHE A 149 -9.66 7.05 26.98
C PHE A 149 -9.86 7.60 28.40
N ILE A 150 -9.48 6.83 29.42
CA ILE A 150 -9.56 7.28 30.82
C ILE A 150 -8.74 8.56 31.01
N GLY A 151 -7.48 8.58 30.54
CA GLY A 151 -6.63 9.76 30.63
C GLY A 151 -7.21 10.97 29.90
N TRP A 152 -7.81 10.76 28.73
CA TRP A 152 -8.42 11.82 27.93
C TRP A 152 -9.63 12.45 28.64
N VAL A 153 -10.52 11.60 29.20
CA VAL A 153 -11.65 12.05 30.01
C VAL A 153 -11.18 12.85 31.22
N LEU A 154 -10.17 12.36 31.94
CA LEU A 154 -9.62 13.07 33.12
C LEU A 154 -9.02 14.43 32.76
N VAL A 155 -8.28 14.51 31.65
CA VAL A 155 -7.73 15.78 31.16
C VAL A 155 -8.84 16.72 30.70
N ASP A 156 -9.84 16.22 29.98
CA ASP A 156 -10.98 17.03 29.54
C ASP A 156 -11.73 17.63 30.74
N ILE A 157 -12.07 16.82 31.75
CA ILE A 157 -12.71 17.30 32.99
C ILE A 157 -11.83 18.35 33.69
N ALA A 158 -10.53 18.08 33.83
CA ALA A 158 -9.62 18.97 34.54
C ALA A 158 -9.42 20.33 33.82
N VAL A 159 -9.43 20.34 32.49
CA VAL A 159 -9.21 21.55 31.67
C VAL A 159 -10.50 22.33 31.45
N SER A 160 -11.61 21.63 31.18
CA SER A 160 -12.90 22.26 30.89
C SER A 160 -13.71 22.62 32.15
N GLY A 161 -13.39 22.01 33.30
CA GLY A 161 -14.19 22.14 34.52
C GLY A 161 -15.55 21.46 34.42
N ARG A 162 -15.75 20.55 33.46
CA ARG A 162 -17.00 19.81 33.25
C ARG A 162 -17.31 18.94 34.47
N ASP A 163 -18.60 18.88 34.81
CA ASP A 163 -19.13 17.97 35.82
C ASP A 163 -18.96 16.50 35.36
N PRO A 164 -18.31 15.62 36.14
CA PRO A 164 -18.21 14.20 35.83
C PRO A 164 -19.55 13.51 35.55
N ASP A 165 -20.65 14.01 36.12
CA ASP A 165 -21.99 13.43 35.91
C ASP A 165 -22.46 13.56 34.45
N ALA A 166 -21.91 14.51 33.68
CA ALA A 166 -22.18 14.66 32.24
C ALA A 166 -21.72 13.47 31.39
N LEU A 167 -20.83 12.60 31.90
CA LEU A 167 -20.42 11.36 31.21
C LEU A 167 -21.54 10.31 31.18
N THR A 168 -22.56 10.47 32.01
CA THR A 168 -23.69 9.53 32.09
C THR A 168 -24.88 9.96 31.22
N ASP A 169 -24.80 11.14 30.60
CA ASP A 169 -25.79 11.62 29.64
C ASP A 169 -25.63 10.87 28.31
N PRO A 170 -26.60 10.02 27.92
CA PRO A 170 -26.50 9.26 26.68
C PRO A 170 -26.65 10.14 25.42
N ASP A 171 -27.21 11.35 25.55
CA ASP A 171 -27.43 12.29 24.46
C ASP A 171 -26.40 13.44 24.46
N GLY A 172 -25.51 13.47 25.47
CA GLY A 172 -24.44 14.46 25.61
C GLY A 172 -23.18 14.10 24.81
N PRO A 173 -22.36 15.11 24.42
CA PRO A 173 -21.10 14.83 23.74
C PRO A 173 -20.16 14.05 24.66
N LEU A 174 -19.48 13.04 24.10
CA LEU A 174 -18.60 12.14 24.87
C LEU A 174 -17.46 12.91 25.54
N PHE A 175 -17.04 14.01 24.93
CA PHE A 175 -16.06 14.94 25.51
C PHE A 175 -16.57 16.38 25.48
N GLY A 176 -15.99 17.21 26.34
CA GLY A 176 -15.50 18.54 25.99
C GLY A 176 -16.32 19.40 25.05
N SER A 177 -15.99 19.14 23.81
CA SER A 177 -16.08 20.00 22.66
C SER A 177 -15.69 19.13 21.46
N VAL A 178 -16.09 19.56 20.27
CA VAL A 178 -15.68 18.90 19.02
C VAL A 178 -14.14 18.84 18.86
N ASN A 179 -13.40 19.78 19.46
CA ASN A 179 -11.94 19.78 19.45
C ASN A 179 -11.35 18.66 20.32
N ALA A 180 -11.97 18.40 21.49
CA ALA A 180 -11.55 17.31 22.36
C ALA A 180 -11.83 15.94 21.71
N GLU A 181 -12.99 15.81 21.03
CA GLU A 181 -13.35 14.64 20.24
C GLU A 181 -12.42 14.43 19.04
N LEU A 182 -12.11 15.50 18.31
CA LEU A 182 -11.15 15.47 17.20
C LEU A 182 -9.78 14.99 17.68
N GLY A 183 -9.28 15.58 18.77
CA GLY A 183 -8.00 15.20 19.36
C GLY A 183 -7.98 13.73 19.78
N PHE A 184 -9.04 13.27 20.46
CA PHE A 184 -9.18 11.86 20.85
C PHE A 184 -9.17 10.94 19.64
N THR A 185 -9.97 11.25 18.62
CA THR A 185 -10.12 10.47 17.38
C THR A 185 -8.78 10.32 16.64
N LEU A 186 -7.99 11.39 16.56
CA LEU A 186 -6.69 11.35 15.92
C LEU A 186 -5.68 10.52 16.74
N VAL A 187 -5.67 10.67 18.07
CA VAL A 187 -4.77 9.92 18.97
C VAL A 187 -5.13 8.44 19.03
N SER A 188 -6.43 8.09 19.06
CA SER A 188 -6.90 6.72 19.15
C SER A 188 -6.49 5.88 17.94
N VAL A 189 -6.32 6.50 16.78
CA VAL A 189 -5.77 5.83 15.59
C VAL A 189 -4.24 5.88 15.60
N ALA A 190 -3.64 7.02 15.92
CA ALA A 190 -2.18 7.20 15.94
C ALA A 190 -1.44 6.18 16.83
N ILE A 191 -2.04 5.76 17.95
CA ILE A 191 -1.44 4.80 18.88
C ILE A 191 -1.20 3.42 18.27
N PHE A 192 -1.85 3.08 17.16
CA PHE A 192 -1.61 1.80 16.48
C PHE A 192 -0.22 1.72 15.83
N LEU A 193 0.38 2.86 15.48
CA LEU A 193 1.68 2.94 14.80
C LEU A 193 2.80 2.15 15.50
N PRO A 194 3.10 2.36 16.81
CA PRO A 194 4.14 1.58 17.50
C PRO A 194 3.87 0.08 17.47
N PHE A 195 2.63 -0.37 17.62
CA PHE A 195 2.28 -1.80 17.58
C PHE A 195 2.51 -2.41 16.21
N VAL A 196 2.18 -1.68 15.13
CA VAL A 196 2.48 -2.09 13.75
C VAL A 196 3.99 -2.24 13.53
N LEU A 197 4.78 -1.28 14.00
CA LEU A 197 6.24 -1.31 13.87
C LEU A 197 6.87 -2.48 14.65
N LEU A 198 6.36 -2.78 15.85
CA LEU A 198 6.82 -3.91 16.68
C LEU A 198 6.40 -5.27 16.13
N ALA A 199 5.26 -5.35 15.43
CA ALA A 199 4.79 -6.61 14.87
C ALA A 199 5.72 -7.18 13.78
N ALA A 200 6.39 -6.31 13.01
CA ALA A 200 7.34 -6.71 11.96
C ALA A 200 8.51 -7.58 12.46
N PRO A 201 9.30 -7.17 13.48
CA PRO A 201 10.36 -8.01 14.03
C PRO A 201 9.83 -9.18 14.87
N ILE A 202 8.72 -9.03 15.59
CA ILE A 202 8.19 -10.08 16.48
C ILE A 202 7.60 -11.23 15.67
N PHE A 203 6.65 -10.94 14.76
CA PHE A 203 5.88 -11.98 14.07
C PHE A 203 6.46 -12.33 12.70
N GLN A 204 7.00 -11.35 11.97
CA GLN A 204 7.51 -11.56 10.61
C GLN A 204 9.04 -11.66 10.54
N ARG A 205 9.74 -11.50 11.67
CA ARG A 205 11.21 -11.62 11.78
C ARG A 205 11.95 -10.74 10.77
N ARG A 206 11.44 -9.53 10.53
CA ARG A 206 12.02 -8.57 9.58
C ARG A 206 12.17 -7.20 10.21
N ARG A 207 13.04 -6.36 9.65
CA ARG A 207 13.27 -5.00 10.16
C ARG A 207 12.00 -4.16 10.03
N PRO A 208 11.61 -3.36 11.05
CA PRO A 208 10.43 -2.48 10.98
C PRO A 208 10.40 -1.57 9.74
N GLY A 209 11.57 -1.04 9.35
CA GLY A 209 11.67 -0.14 8.19
C GLY A 209 11.33 -0.77 6.83
N THR A 210 11.20 -2.11 6.74
CA THR A 210 10.65 -2.79 5.56
C THR A 210 9.16 -2.50 5.33
N LEU A 211 8.46 -2.05 6.37
CA LEU A 211 7.11 -1.49 6.25
C LEU A 211 7.14 -0.15 5.50
N SER A 212 8.18 0.66 5.66
CA SER A 212 8.29 1.98 5.05
C SER A 212 8.55 1.93 3.55
N SER A 213 9.55 1.15 3.12
CA SER A 213 9.91 1.01 1.70
C SER A 213 10.76 -0.24 1.45
N VAL A 214 10.98 -0.56 0.17
CA VAL A 214 11.91 -1.63 -0.27
C VAL A 214 13.36 -1.37 0.13
N THR A 215 13.70 -0.15 0.53
CA THR A 215 15.05 0.22 1.03
C THR A 215 15.20 0.02 2.54
N GLY A 216 14.13 -0.41 3.22
CA GLY A 216 14.12 -0.63 4.66
C GLY A 216 14.12 0.67 5.50
N ARG A 217 13.79 1.81 4.89
CA ARG A 217 13.71 3.13 5.55
C ARG A 217 12.78 4.08 4.81
N LEU A 218 12.38 5.17 5.45
CA LEU A 218 11.64 6.24 4.80
C LEU A 218 12.58 7.08 3.93
N ARG A 219 12.20 7.32 2.67
CA ARG A 219 12.97 8.16 1.73
C ARG A 219 12.54 9.61 1.90
N TRP A 220 13.06 10.29 2.92
CA TRP A 220 12.65 11.66 3.29
C TRP A 220 12.61 12.66 2.13
N ARG A 221 13.64 12.67 1.26
CA ARG A 221 13.65 13.55 0.08
C ARG A 221 12.47 13.31 -0.86
N TRP A 222 12.08 12.03 -1.02
CA TRP A 222 10.92 11.65 -1.83
C TRP A 222 9.61 11.99 -1.12
N LEU A 223 9.51 11.74 0.20
CA LEU A 223 8.35 12.14 1.00
C LEU A 223 8.08 13.64 0.92
N LEU A 224 9.11 14.49 1.08
CA LEU A 224 8.96 15.94 1.00
C LEU A 224 8.52 16.41 -0.39
N LEU A 225 9.05 15.79 -1.47
CA LEU A 225 8.61 16.07 -2.83
C LEU A 225 7.14 15.67 -3.04
N CYS A 226 6.75 14.50 -2.51
CA CYS A 226 5.38 14.03 -2.53
C CYS A 226 4.43 14.93 -1.73
N LEU A 227 4.85 15.45 -0.58
CA LEU A 227 4.08 16.41 0.22
C LEU A 227 3.87 17.72 -0.55
N GLY A 228 4.92 18.25 -1.18
CA GLY A 228 4.79 19.43 -2.05
C GLY A 228 3.82 19.19 -3.21
N LEU A 229 3.89 18.02 -3.86
CA LEU A 229 2.93 17.63 -4.89
C LEU A 229 1.51 17.50 -4.33
N SER A 230 1.34 16.97 -3.10
CA SER A 230 0.03 16.85 -2.47
C SER A 230 -0.62 18.21 -2.22
N VAL A 231 0.15 19.23 -1.81
CA VAL A 231 -0.36 20.62 -1.70
C VAL A 231 -0.92 21.11 -3.04
N LEU A 232 -0.17 20.91 -4.13
CA LEU A 232 -0.62 21.33 -5.47
C LEU A 232 -1.89 20.60 -5.90
N ILE A 233 -1.98 19.30 -5.61
CA ILE A 233 -3.16 18.51 -5.93
C ILE A 233 -4.36 18.90 -5.07
N SER A 234 -4.18 19.30 -3.82
CA SER A 234 -5.28 19.82 -2.99
C SER A 234 -5.86 21.11 -3.56
N ILE A 235 -5.02 21.99 -4.13
CA ILE A 235 -5.50 23.18 -4.85
C ILE A 235 -6.31 22.77 -6.08
N VAL A 236 -5.85 21.78 -6.85
CA VAL A 236 -6.61 21.25 -7.99
C VAL A 236 -7.94 20.64 -7.53
N SER A 237 -7.93 19.86 -6.45
CA SER A 237 -9.12 19.24 -5.86
C SER A 237 -10.15 20.27 -5.41
N PHE A 238 -9.72 21.42 -4.89
CA PHE A 238 -10.60 22.54 -4.58
C PHE A 238 -11.34 23.03 -5.83
N PHE A 239 -10.65 23.25 -6.96
CA PHE A 239 -11.31 23.67 -8.21
C PHE A 239 -12.23 22.60 -8.80
N PHE A 240 -11.89 21.32 -8.67
CA PHE A 240 -12.77 20.22 -9.07
C PHE A 240 -14.04 20.19 -8.21
N SER A 241 -13.90 20.38 -6.90
CA SER A 241 -15.03 20.41 -5.95
C SER A 241 -15.93 21.62 -6.20
N TRP A 242 -15.34 22.78 -6.50
CA TRP A 242 -16.08 23.96 -6.94
C TRP A 242 -16.80 23.74 -8.27
N GLY A 243 -16.18 23.06 -9.24
CA GLY A 243 -16.86 22.67 -10.48
C GLY A 243 -18.02 21.71 -10.23
N ALA A 244 -17.85 20.75 -9.33
CA ALA A 244 -18.91 19.81 -8.94
C ALA A 244 -20.09 20.50 -8.25
N SER A 245 -19.85 21.56 -7.46
CA SER A 245 -20.95 22.30 -6.82
C SER A 245 -21.87 22.99 -7.83
N LEU A 246 -21.40 23.26 -9.05
CA LEU A 246 -22.24 23.80 -10.14
C LEU A 246 -23.17 22.76 -10.77
N LEU A 247 -22.93 21.47 -10.50
CA LEU A 247 -23.68 20.34 -11.06
C LEU A 247 -24.65 19.72 -10.04
N VAL A 248 -24.61 20.18 -8.80
CA VAL A 248 -25.47 19.70 -7.71
C VAL A 248 -26.51 20.78 -7.44
N ASP A 249 -27.74 20.53 -7.88
CA ASP A 249 -28.90 21.35 -7.52
C ASP A 249 -29.31 21.02 -6.09
N ASP A 250 -28.73 21.72 -5.11
CA ASP A 250 -29.12 21.56 -3.71
C ASP A 250 -29.49 22.89 -3.06
N THR A 251 -30.80 23.11 -2.98
CA THR A 251 -31.40 24.05 -2.02
C THR A 251 -31.16 23.64 -0.55
N ALA A 252 -30.67 22.41 -0.32
CA ALA A 252 -30.24 21.91 1.00
C ALA A 252 -28.77 22.23 1.36
N VAL A 253 -27.89 22.40 0.37
CA VAL A 253 -26.47 22.80 0.57
C VAL A 253 -26.36 24.32 0.72
N ALA A 254 -27.29 25.08 0.13
CA ALA A 254 -27.41 26.53 0.30
C ALA A 254 -27.91 26.97 1.69
N ALA A 255 -28.34 26.04 2.56
CA ALA A 255 -28.99 26.37 3.83
C ALA A 255 -28.03 26.58 5.01
N GLU A 256 -26.77 26.16 4.91
CA GLU A 256 -25.73 26.51 5.88
C GLU A 256 -24.44 26.90 5.14
N GLU A 257 -24.38 28.14 4.65
CA GLU A 257 -23.09 28.73 4.28
C GLU A 257 -22.31 28.98 5.57
N GLY A 258 -21.38 28.06 5.88
CA GLY A 258 -20.41 28.28 6.95
C GLY A 258 -19.63 29.57 6.68
N SER A 259 -19.33 30.32 7.75
CA SER A 259 -18.58 31.56 7.67
C SER A 259 -17.30 31.46 8.48
N TRP A 260 -16.31 32.29 8.17
CA TRP A 260 -15.03 32.28 8.87
C TRP A 260 -15.21 32.46 10.38
N VAL A 261 -14.82 31.45 11.16
CA VAL A 261 -15.03 31.41 12.62
C VAL A 261 -14.13 32.35 13.42
N GLY A 262 -13.15 32.99 12.78
CA GLY A 262 -12.14 33.82 13.44
C GLY A 262 -10.94 33.01 13.95
N TRP A 263 -9.80 33.68 14.08
CA TRP A 263 -8.55 33.04 14.52
C TRP A 263 -8.60 32.44 15.93
N SER A 264 -9.39 33.03 16.83
CA SER A 264 -9.54 32.56 18.21
C SER A 264 -10.18 31.18 18.29
N ALA A 265 -11.19 30.91 17.45
CA ALA A 265 -11.84 29.60 17.38
C ALA A 265 -11.03 28.61 16.52
N PHE A 266 -10.36 29.10 15.46
CA PHE A 266 -9.65 28.24 14.51
C PHE A 266 -8.28 27.73 15.00
N TRP A 267 -7.60 28.43 15.92
CA TRP A 267 -6.23 28.04 16.28
C TRP A 267 -6.15 26.62 16.89
N VAL A 268 -7.13 26.22 17.70
CA VAL A 268 -7.16 24.91 18.36
C VAL A 268 -7.23 23.77 17.34
N PRO A 269 -8.25 23.69 16.46
CA PRO A 269 -8.30 22.64 15.44
C PRO A 269 -7.11 22.72 14.49
N LEU A 270 -6.59 23.92 14.18
CA LEU A 270 -5.36 24.07 13.39
C LEU A 270 -4.18 23.32 14.01
N VAL A 271 -3.90 23.54 15.29
CA VAL A 271 -2.79 22.90 15.99
C VAL A 271 -3.02 21.39 16.14
N LEU A 272 -4.22 20.97 16.49
CA LEU A 272 -4.56 19.54 16.58
C LEU A 272 -4.33 18.83 15.24
N VAL A 273 -4.87 19.37 14.15
CA VAL A 273 -4.77 18.76 12.82
C VAL A 273 -3.32 18.74 12.34
N VAL A 274 -2.61 19.86 12.39
CA VAL A 274 -1.23 19.94 11.89
C VAL A 274 -0.28 19.00 12.65
N LEU A 275 -0.51 18.78 13.95
CA LEU A 275 0.34 17.90 14.75
C LEU A 275 -0.08 16.43 14.70
N LEU A 276 -1.37 16.13 14.74
CA LEU A 276 -1.86 14.77 14.95
C LEU A 276 -2.23 14.06 13.63
N VAL A 277 -2.75 14.75 12.62
CA VAL A 277 -3.11 14.12 11.34
C VAL A 277 -1.90 13.48 10.65
N PRO A 278 -0.69 14.09 10.62
CA PRO A 278 0.48 13.42 10.08
C PRO A 278 0.77 12.06 10.72
N VAL A 279 0.59 11.95 12.04
CA VAL A 279 0.84 10.71 12.78
C VAL A 279 -0.29 9.71 12.57
N GLN A 280 -1.55 10.17 12.60
CA GLN A 280 -2.74 9.35 12.38
C GLN A 280 -2.73 8.73 10.97
N ALA A 281 -2.58 9.53 9.92
CA ALA A 281 -2.55 9.05 8.55
C ALA A 281 -1.34 8.12 8.32
N THR A 282 -0.19 8.41 8.95
CA THR A 282 0.96 7.49 8.93
C THR A 282 0.62 6.15 9.58
N ALA A 283 -0.07 6.14 10.73
CA ALA A 283 -0.48 4.91 11.40
C ALA A 283 -1.35 4.03 10.49
N GLU A 284 -2.33 4.63 9.81
CA GLU A 284 -3.20 3.94 8.86
C GLU A 284 -2.43 3.41 7.66
N GLU A 285 -1.58 4.23 7.04
CA GLU A 285 -0.77 3.78 5.90
C GLU A 285 0.17 2.63 6.30
N TYR A 286 0.79 2.70 7.48
CA TYR A 286 1.60 1.60 8.00
C TYR A 286 0.78 0.34 8.28
N PHE A 287 -0.44 0.45 8.81
CA PHE A 287 -1.29 -0.70 9.07
C PHE A 287 -1.79 -1.34 7.78
N PHE A 288 -2.41 -0.56 6.89
CA PHE A 288 -3.06 -1.07 5.69
C PHE A 288 -2.06 -1.37 4.57
N ARG A 289 -1.23 -0.39 4.18
CA ARG A 289 -0.32 -0.51 3.03
C ARG A 289 1.01 -1.13 3.44
N GLY A 290 1.47 -0.88 4.67
CA GLY A 290 2.68 -1.48 5.23
C GLY A 290 2.48 -2.92 5.70
N TRP A 291 1.57 -3.15 6.64
CA TRP A 291 1.41 -4.44 7.30
C TRP A 291 0.46 -5.37 6.55
N LEU A 292 -0.79 -4.97 6.34
CA LEU A 292 -1.85 -5.84 5.80
C LEU A 292 -1.60 -6.20 4.33
N LEU A 293 -1.30 -5.21 3.49
CA LEU A 293 -0.98 -5.42 2.08
C LEU A 293 0.24 -6.35 1.91
N GLN A 294 1.31 -6.15 2.69
CA GLN A 294 2.49 -7.02 2.60
C GLN A 294 2.24 -8.41 3.18
N SER A 295 1.42 -8.50 4.23
CA SER A 295 0.96 -9.76 4.82
C SER A 295 0.21 -10.61 3.80
N ILE A 296 -0.79 -10.02 3.13
CA ILE A 296 -1.57 -10.69 2.09
C ILE A 296 -0.70 -11.01 0.87
N GLY A 297 0.13 -10.07 0.42
CA GLY A 297 1.02 -10.26 -0.72
C GLY A 297 2.14 -11.28 -0.48
N SER A 298 2.45 -11.60 0.77
CA SER A 298 3.39 -12.68 1.14
C SER A 298 2.77 -14.08 1.16
N CYS A 299 1.45 -14.19 1.22
CA CYS A 299 0.75 -15.47 1.22
C CYS A 299 0.83 -16.11 -0.17
N THR A 300 1.56 -17.22 -0.30
CA THR A 300 1.61 -17.98 -1.55
C THR A 300 1.23 -19.43 -1.35
N LEU A 301 0.32 -19.91 -2.20
CA LEU A 301 -0.16 -21.29 -2.22
C LEU A 301 0.73 -22.20 -3.09
N GLU A 302 2.00 -21.83 -3.30
CA GLU A 302 2.92 -22.50 -4.23
C GLU A 302 3.18 -23.98 -3.88
N GLY A 303 3.01 -24.37 -2.61
CA GLY A 303 3.10 -25.77 -2.17
C GLY A 303 1.81 -26.60 -2.29
N ARG A 304 0.70 -26.03 -2.80
CA ARG A 304 -0.58 -26.75 -2.93
C ARG A 304 -0.88 -27.08 -4.39
N THR A 305 -1.09 -28.35 -4.68
CA THR A 305 -1.24 -28.91 -6.05
C THR A 305 -2.67 -28.82 -6.62
N GLY A 306 -3.66 -28.46 -5.79
CA GLY A 306 -5.06 -28.33 -6.21
C GLY A 306 -5.30 -27.24 -7.27
N ARG A 307 -6.30 -27.43 -8.14
CA ARG A 307 -6.65 -26.44 -9.20
C ARG A 307 -6.99 -25.06 -8.62
N VAL A 308 -7.73 -25.03 -7.51
CA VAL A 308 -8.08 -23.80 -6.78
C VAL A 308 -6.82 -23.12 -6.22
N ALA A 309 -5.88 -23.90 -5.66
CA ALA A 309 -4.63 -23.38 -5.14
C ALA A 309 -3.72 -22.79 -6.23
N ARG A 310 -3.70 -23.38 -7.44
CA ARG A 310 -2.99 -22.81 -8.59
C ARG A 310 -3.60 -21.49 -9.08
N ARG A 311 -4.93 -21.41 -9.17
CA ARG A 311 -5.64 -20.17 -9.56
C ARG A 311 -5.44 -19.05 -8.55
N LEU A 312 -5.62 -19.36 -7.25
CA LEU A 312 -5.35 -18.40 -6.18
C LEU A 312 -3.86 -18.02 -6.14
N GLY A 313 -2.95 -18.97 -6.37
CA GLY A 313 -1.51 -18.71 -6.47
C GLY A 313 -1.16 -17.73 -7.60
N ALA A 314 -1.85 -17.78 -8.74
CA ALA A 314 -1.71 -16.78 -9.80
C ALA A 314 -2.24 -15.39 -9.36
N ALA A 315 -3.37 -15.33 -8.65
CA ALA A 315 -3.90 -14.08 -8.11
C ALA A 315 -2.95 -13.42 -7.09
N PHE A 316 -2.37 -14.20 -6.17
CA PHE A 316 -1.36 -13.74 -5.20
C PHE A 316 -0.06 -13.26 -5.85
N ARG A 317 0.19 -13.60 -7.13
CA ARG A 317 1.33 -13.01 -7.85
C ARG A 317 1.09 -11.55 -8.23
N THR A 318 -0.15 -11.13 -8.36
CA THR A 318 -0.50 -9.74 -8.65
C THR A 318 -0.66 -8.94 -7.35
N PRO A 319 -0.34 -7.62 -7.34
CA PRO A 319 -0.57 -6.79 -6.17
C PRO A 319 -2.06 -6.53 -5.89
N TRP A 320 -2.93 -6.70 -6.89
CA TRP A 320 -4.33 -6.27 -6.82
C TRP A 320 -5.14 -6.96 -5.74
N LEU A 321 -4.93 -8.25 -5.48
CA LEU A 321 -5.66 -8.94 -4.41
C LEU A 321 -5.35 -8.32 -3.03
N ALA A 322 -4.08 -8.04 -2.76
CA ALA A 322 -3.66 -7.40 -1.52
C ALA A 322 -4.16 -5.96 -1.42
N ILE A 323 -4.11 -5.21 -2.54
CA ILE A 323 -4.63 -3.84 -2.62
C ILE A 323 -6.13 -3.82 -2.33
N CYS A 324 -6.93 -4.64 -3.02
CA CYS A 324 -8.39 -4.63 -2.86
C CYS A 324 -8.83 -5.10 -1.48
N ILE A 325 -8.25 -6.19 -0.93
CA ILE A 325 -8.62 -6.66 0.42
C ILE A 325 -8.24 -5.62 1.47
N SER A 326 -7.03 -5.06 1.39
CA SER A 326 -6.63 -3.98 2.30
C SER A 326 -7.50 -2.73 2.12
N GLY A 327 -7.92 -2.42 0.89
CA GLY A 327 -8.78 -1.28 0.60
C GLY A 327 -10.20 -1.43 1.11
N VAL A 328 -10.78 -2.64 1.02
CA VAL A 328 -12.07 -2.95 1.65
C VAL A 328 -11.95 -2.80 3.16
N GLY A 329 -10.90 -3.34 3.77
CA GLY A 329 -10.66 -3.19 5.21
C GLY A 329 -10.53 -1.72 5.63
N PHE A 330 -9.88 -0.88 4.82
CA PHE A 330 -9.78 0.56 5.07
C PHE A 330 -11.15 1.24 4.98
N MET A 331 -11.87 1.04 3.88
CA MET A 331 -13.22 1.58 3.66
C MET A 331 -14.18 1.22 4.80
N SER A 332 -14.17 -0.04 5.25
CA SER A 332 -15.05 -0.52 6.32
C SER A 332 -14.85 0.16 7.67
N LEU A 333 -13.73 0.88 7.88
CA LEU A 333 -13.41 1.55 9.14
C LEU A 333 -13.68 3.08 9.11
N HIS A 334 -14.28 3.61 8.03
CA HIS A 334 -14.42 5.07 7.84
C HIS A 334 -15.87 5.61 7.93
N GLY A 335 -16.85 4.79 8.32
CA GLY A 335 -18.23 5.26 8.59
C GLY A 335 -19.05 5.75 7.38
N TYR A 336 -18.42 6.08 6.25
CA TYR A 336 -19.10 6.56 5.04
C TYR A 336 -20.03 5.51 4.41
N VAL A 337 -21.08 6.00 3.76
CA VAL A 337 -22.09 5.18 3.06
C VAL A 337 -22.27 5.63 1.61
N GLY A 338 -22.93 4.79 0.80
CA GLY A 338 -23.23 5.11 -0.60
C GLY A 338 -21.98 5.39 -1.43
N TRP A 339 -22.01 6.46 -2.24
CA TRP A 339 -20.89 6.84 -3.11
C TRP A 339 -19.64 7.28 -2.34
N ALA A 340 -19.81 7.84 -1.13
CA ALA A 340 -18.68 8.26 -0.30
C ALA A 340 -17.83 7.05 0.14
N ALA A 341 -18.45 5.92 0.50
CA ALA A 341 -17.73 4.66 0.74
C ALA A 341 -16.92 4.22 -0.50
N GLY A 342 -17.51 4.38 -1.69
CA GLY A 342 -16.83 4.15 -2.96
C GLY A 342 -15.60 5.04 -3.16
N ALA A 343 -15.67 6.31 -2.77
CA ALA A 343 -14.55 7.25 -2.80
C ALA A 343 -13.41 6.80 -1.86
N ILE A 344 -13.73 6.42 -0.63
CA ILE A 344 -12.74 5.90 0.34
C ILE A 344 -12.07 4.63 -0.18
N PHE A 345 -12.85 3.72 -0.77
CA PHE A 345 -12.28 2.54 -1.41
C PHE A 345 -11.37 2.89 -2.59
N ALA A 346 -11.77 3.84 -3.45
CA ALA A 346 -10.95 4.31 -4.56
C ALA A 346 -9.64 4.94 -4.07
N PHE A 347 -9.68 5.79 -3.05
CA PHE A 347 -8.50 6.34 -2.38
C PHE A 347 -7.57 5.22 -1.90
N ALA A 348 -8.11 4.18 -1.24
CA ALA A 348 -7.32 3.06 -0.75
C ALA A 348 -6.67 2.24 -1.87
N VAL A 349 -7.39 2.03 -2.97
CA VAL A 349 -6.85 1.35 -4.16
C VAL A 349 -5.75 2.17 -4.81
N ILE A 350 -5.94 3.49 -4.98
CA ILE A 350 -4.97 4.40 -5.60
C ILE A 350 -3.69 4.46 -4.76
N THR A 351 -3.80 4.68 -3.45
CA THR A 351 -2.65 4.74 -2.53
C THR A 351 -1.94 3.39 -2.39
N GLY A 352 -2.68 2.28 -2.36
CA GLY A 352 -2.12 0.92 -2.39
C GLY A 352 -1.35 0.64 -3.69
N TRP A 353 -1.91 1.01 -4.84
CA TRP A 353 -1.23 0.91 -6.13
C TRP A 353 0.03 1.77 -6.18
N LEU A 354 -0.08 3.02 -5.75
CA LEU A 354 1.03 3.98 -5.74
C LEU A 354 2.18 3.49 -4.85
N THR A 355 1.87 2.91 -3.70
CA THR A 355 2.84 2.30 -2.78
C THR A 355 3.62 1.17 -3.47
N VAL A 356 2.92 0.28 -4.18
CA VAL A 356 3.56 -0.81 -4.95
C VAL A 356 4.42 -0.27 -6.08
N ARG A 357 3.95 0.74 -6.81
CA ARG A 357 4.65 1.32 -7.97
C ARG A 357 5.87 2.14 -7.59
N THR A 358 5.86 2.80 -6.45
CA THR A 358 6.97 3.63 -5.96
C THR A 358 7.88 2.89 -4.98
N GLY A 359 7.50 1.68 -4.56
CA GLY A 359 8.29 0.84 -3.67
C GLY A 359 8.28 1.29 -2.21
N GLY A 360 7.30 2.06 -1.76
CA GLY A 360 7.21 2.55 -0.38
C GLY A 360 6.01 3.44 -0.11
N LEU A 361 5.78 3.72 1.17
CA LEU A 361 4.60 4.43 1.68
C LEU A 361 4.63 5.94 1.45
N GLU A 362 5.76 6.52 1.05
CA GLU A 362 5.98 7.97 1.14
C GLU A 362 4.94 8.78 0.35
N ALA A 363 4.59 8.34 -0.85
CA ALA A 363 3.60 9.04 -1.68
C ALA A 363 2.17 8.83 -1.16
N ALA A 364 1.87 7.66 -0.59
CA ALA A 364 0.58 7.40 0.04
C ALA A 364 0.39 8.24 1.31
N ILE A 365 1.39 8.26 2.20
CA ILE A 365 1.41 9.10 3.40
C ILE A 365 1.21 10.57 3.02
N ALA A 366 1.96 11.08 2.04
CA ALA A 366 1.89 12.50 1.68
C ALA A 366 0.48 12.94 1.24
N ILE A 367 -0.16 12.20 0.32
CA ILE A 367 -1.51 12.53 -0.12
C ILE A 367 -2.54 12.28 0.97
N HIS A 368 -2.37 11.24 1.78
CA HIS A 368 -3.29 10.94 2.86
C HIS A 368 -3.30 12.02 3.95
N VAL A 369 -2.11 12.49 4.36
CA VAL A 369 -1.96 13.59 5.30
C VAL A 369 -2.61 14.84 4.76
N MET A 370 -2.28 15.23 3.52
CA MET A 370 -2.84 16.47 2.97
C MET A 370 -4.36 16.38 2.79
N ASN A 371 -4.87 15.22 2.36
CA ASN A 371 -6.31 15.01 2.21
C ASN A 371 -7.04 15.21 3.54
N ASN A 372 -6.57 14.58 4.61
CA ASN A 372 -7.17 14.74 5.93
C ASN A 372 -6.97 16.15 6.51
N VAL A 373 -5.81 16.77 6.31
CA VAL A 373 -5.58 18.15 6.76
C VAL A 373 -6.61 19.09 6.14
N VAL A 374 -6.86 18.99 4.83
CA VAL A 374 -7.89 19.80 4.16
C VAL A 374 -9.29 19.40 4.63
N ALA A 375 -9.59 18.10 4.73
CA ALA A 375 -10.90 17.59 5.13
C ALA A 375 -11.30 17.99 6.56
N PHE A 376 -10.35 18.17 7.47
CA PHE A 376 -10.63 18.66 8.82
C PHE A 376 -10.56 20.19 8.93
N LEU A 377 -9.56 20.85 8.32
CA LEU A 377 -9.38 22.29 8.50
C LEU A 377 -10.39 23.14 7.74
N LEU A 378 -10.82 22.72 6.55
CA LEU A 378 -11.77 23.52 5.78
C LEU A 378 -13.13 23.61 6.49
N PRO A 379 -13.75 22.51 6.96
CA PRO A 379 -14.95 22.59 7.77
C PRO A 379 -14.72 23.31 9.10
N ALA A 380 -13.58 23.10 9.77
CA ALA A 380 -13.27 23.81 11.02
C ALA A 380 -13.17 25.33 10.84
N ALA A 381 -12.61 25.79 9.72
CA ALA A 381 -12.53 27.22 9.38
C ALA A 381 -13.91 27.85 9.15
N LEU A 382 -14.88 27.05 8.69
CA LEU A 382 -16.23 27.48 8.34
C LEU A 382 -17.25 27.24 9.47
N GLY A 383 -16.82 26.69 10.60
CA GLY A 383 -17.70 26.38 11.74
C GLY A 383 -18.55 25.13 11.54
N GLN A 384 -18.16 24.28 10.59
CA GLN A 384 -18.90 23.10 10.13
C GLN A 384 -18.14 21.80 10.42
N LEU A 385 -17.16 21.83 11.34
CA LEU A 385 -16.42 20.64 11.71
C LEU A 385 -17.38 19.62 12.32
N SER A 386 -17.58 18.52 11.61
CA SER A 386 -18.29 17.34 12.08
C SER A 386 -17.40 16.12 11.95
N LEU A 387 -17.48 15.24 12.95
CA LEU A 387 -16.83 13.93 12.93
C LEU A 387 -17.77 12.83 12.44
N GLU A 388 -19.03 13.16 12.14
CA GLU A 388 -19.98 12.22 11.55
C GLU A 388 -19.74 12.10 10.05
N GLN A 389 -19.65 10.86 9.55
CA GLN A 389 -19.53 10.57 8.13
C GLN A 389 -20.88 10.16 7.56
N GLY A 390 -21.15 10.57 6.31
CA GLY A 390 -22.44 10.34 5.66
C GLY A 390 -22.34 10.00 4.18
N ALA A 391 -23.44 10.18 3.46
CA ALA A 391 -23.45 10.11 2.01
C ALA A 391 -22.94 11.43 1.41
N ILE A 392 -22.30 11.34 0.24
CA ILE A 392 -21.84 12.50 -0.53
C ILE A 392 -22.41 12.36 -1.96
N PRO A 393 -22.92 13.45 -2.57
CA PRO A 393 -23.38 13.41 -3.96
C PRO A 393 -22.29 12.94 -4.93
N PHE A 394 -22.70 12.19 -5.95
CA PHE A 394 -21.79 11.58 -6.91
C PHE A 394 -20.84 12.57 -7.61
N PRO A 395 -21.24 13.81 -8.01
CA PRO A 395 -20.32 14.78 -8.60
C PRO A 395 -19.12 15.10 -7.72
N TYR A 396 -19.30 15.25 -6.40
CA TYR A 396 -18.21 15.49 -5.46
C TYR A 396 -17.28 14.28 -5.33
N VAL A 397 -17.80 13.06 -5.43
CA VAL A 397 -16.96 11.85 -5.44
C VAL A 397 -16.05 11.81 -6.67
N VAL A 398 -16.56 12.20 -7.84
CA VAL A 398 -15.74 12.33 -9.05
C VAL A 398 -14.69 13.43 -8.88
N ALA A 399 -15.08 14.57 -8.30
CA ALA A 399 -14.19 15.69 -8.01
C ALA A 399 -13.09 15.37 -7.00
N ASP A 400 -13.31 14.42 -6.10
CA ASP A 400 -12.31 13.93 -5.15
C ASP A 400 -11.34 12.92 -5.80
N VAL A 401 -11.88 11.95 -6.54
CA VAL A 401 -11.09 10.85 -7.12
C VAL A 401 -10.19 11.32 -8.29
N LEU A 402 -10.64 12.24 -9.14
CA LEU A 402 -9.87 12.67 -10.32
C LEU A 402 -8.53 13.34 -9.96
N PRO A 403 -8.46 14.31 -9.03
CA PRO A 403 -7.20 14.86 -8.52
C PRO A 403 -6.29 13.79 -7.91
N MET A 404 -6.84 12.78 -7.22
CA MET A 404 -6.04 11.68 -6.67
C MET A 404 -5.42 10.79 -7.76
N VAL A 405 -6.15 10.52 -8.84
CA VAL A 405 -5.60 9.82 -10.01
C VAL A 405 -4.49 10.66 -10.65
N LEU A 406 -4.70 11.97 -10.79
CA LEU A 406 -3.69 12.90 -11.29
C LEU A 406 -2.43 12.89 -10.41
N TYR A 407 -2.58 12.95 -9.10
CA TYR A 407 -1.48 12.80 -8.14
C TYR A 407 -0.69 11.52 -8.39
N ALA A 408 -1.39 10.39 -8.50
CA ALA A 408 -0.76 9.09 -8.68
C ALA A 408 0.01 9.00 -10.00
N VAL A 409 -0.54 9.54 -11.09
CA VAL A 409 0.14 9.61 -12.40
C VAL A 409 1.41 10.44 -12.34
N ILE A 410 1.34 11.65 -11.76
CA ILE A 410 2.49 12.56 -11.63
C ILE A 410 3.55 11.94 -10.71
N ALA A 411 3.15 11.39 -9.57
CA ALA A 411 4.05 10.75 -8.62
C ALA A 411 4.80 9.56 -9.26
N VAL A 412 4.11 8.71 -10.04
CA VAL A 412 4.77 7.62 -10.78
C VAL A 412 5.68 8.14 -11.89
N ALA A 413 5.33 9.23 -12.57
CA ALA A 413 6.21 9.85 -13.56
C ALA A 413 7.49 10.40 -12.91
N LEU A 414 7.37 11.11 -11.79
CA LEU A 414 8.51 11.61 -11.01
C LEU A 414 9.37 10.47 -10.46
N ALA A 415 8.76 9.43 -9.90
CA ALA A 415 9.46 8.25 -9.39
C ALA A 415 10.33 7.58 -10.48
N ARG A 416 9.80 7.46 -11.71
CA ARG A 416 10.55 6.94 -12.86
C ARG A 416 11.69 7.87 -13.27
N ARG A 417 11.45 9.19 -13.34
CA ARG A 417 12.48 10.17 -13.67
C ARG A 417 13.63 10.19 -12.66
N LEU A 418 13.30 10.07 -11.38
CA LEU A 418 14.27 10.00 -10.28
C LEU A 418 14.90 8.62 -10.10
N ARG A 419 14.54 7.63 -10.93
CA ARG A 419 15.02 6.24 -10.86
C ARG A 419 14.91 5.64 -9.46
N LEU A 420 13.76 5.88 -8.80
CA LEU A 420 13.53 5.35 -7.47
C LEU A 420 13.65 3.83 -7.45
N GLN A 421 14.27 3.32 -6.39
CA GLN A 421 14.34 1.89 -6.14
C GLN A 421 12.95 1.37 -5.76
N THR A 422 12.43 0.43 -6.55
CA THR A 422 11.07 -0.15 -6.41
C THR A 422 11.05 -1.62 -6.02
N VAL A 423 12.23 -2.26 -5.97
CA VAL A 423 12.46 -3.63 -5.50
C VAL A 423 13.65 -3.66 -4.54
N THR A 424 13.72 -4.67 -3.67
CA THR A 424 14.87 -4.87 -2.79
C THR A 424 16.18 -4.99 -3.57
N GLY A 425 17.23 -4.33 -3.08
CA GLY A 425 18.55 -4.37 -3.71
C GLY A 425 19.25 -5.70 -3.44
N SER A 426 20.11 -6.13 -4.34
CA SER A 426 21.13 -7.14 -4.04
C SER A 426 22.07 -6.57 -2.97
N THR A 427 21.92 -7.01 -1.73
CA THR A 427 23.00 -6.85 -0.75
C THR A 427 24.21 -7.58 -1.33
N PRO A 428 25.39 -6.94 -1.45
CA PRO A 428 26.61 -7.70 -1.70
C PRO A 428 26.71 -8.70 -0.56
N VAL A 429 26.64 -9.99 -0.85
CA VAL A 429 27.13 -10.99 0.09
C VAL A 429 28.56 -10.57 0.34
N ALA A 430 28.90 -10.21 1.59
CA ALA A 430 30.28 -9.94 1.96
C ALA A 430 31.07 -11.18 1.53
N GLN A 431 31.86 -11.02 0.46
CA GLN A 431 32.77 -12.07 0.04
C GLN A 431 33.72 -12.25 1.21
N THR A 432 33.59 -13.38 1.90
CA THR A 432 34.57 -13.82 2.87
C THR A 432 35.93 -13.72 2.17
N PRO A 433 36.91 -12.98 2.70
CA PRO A 433 38.21 -12.89 2.05
C PRO A 433 38.74 -14.31 1.96
N VAL A 434 38.90 -14.80 0.72
CA VAL A 434 39.66 -16.02 0.46
C VAL A 434 41.09 -15.66 0.86
N THR A 435 41.48 -16.00 2.07
CA THR A 435 42.89 -16.09 2.44
C THR A 435 43.51 -17.09 1.49
N ARG A 436 44.26 -16.59 0.51
CA ARG A 436 45.22 -17.43 -0.22
C ARG A 436 46.31 -17.77 0.79
N GLU A 437 46.34 -19.02 1.21
CA GLU A 437 47.55 -19.66 1.74
C GLU A 437 48.51 -20.01 0.60
#